data_AF-A0A7S2FQD7-F1
#
_entry.id   AF-A0A7S2FQD7-F1
#
_cell.length_a   1.000
_cell.length_b   1.000
_cell.length_c   1.000
_cell.angle_alpha   90.00
_cell.angle_beta   90.00
_cell.angle_gamma   90.00
#
_symmetry.space_group_name_H-M   'P 1'
#
loop_
_entity.id
_entity.type
_entity.pdbx_description
1 polymer ?
#
loop_
_entity_poly.entity_id
_entity_poly.type
_entity_poly.pdbx_seq_one_letter_code
_entity_poly.pdbx_strand_id
1 'polypeptide(L)'
;GQSRTVGPDTVFEIDGKYYKNVESVVAFADGRAALRNPPVFLTSTEQPGATRAVAHEVEALLDHLFHHQNTPVFICKRLIQRFGTSNPSRAYVRSCVDAFSTGSYDGKTYSG
;
A
#
# COMPACT_ATOMS: atom_id res chain seq x y z
N GLY A 1 -25.73 23.93 -17.13
CA GLY A 1 -24.27 23.90 -16.89
C GLY A 1 -24.04 23.34 -15.50
N GLN A 2 -23.16 22.37 -15.25
CA GLN A 2 -21.90 22.05 -15.91
C GLN A 2 -21.85 20.55 -16.24
N SER A 3 -21.52 20.21 -17.49
CA SER A 3 -21.16 18.85 -17.88
C SER A 3 -19.77 18.56 -17.30
N ARG A 4 -19.69 17.73 -16.25
CA ARG A 4 -18.41 17.16 -15.82
C ARG A 4 -18.12 15.97 -16.74
N THR A 5 -17.18 16.17 -17.65
CA THR A 5 -16.68 15.16 -18.56
C THR A 5 -16.26 13.92 -17.77
N VAL A 6 -16.99 12.82 -17.96
CA VAL A 6 -16.65 11.51 -17.39
C VAL A 6 -15.43 11.00 -18.15
N GLY A 7 -14.28 11.04 -17.48
CA GLY A 7 -13.02 10.55 -18.03
C GLY A 7 -12.94 9.03 -18.03
N PRO A 8 -12.01 8.45 -18.82
CA PRO A 8 -11.80 7.01 -19.00
C PRO A 8 -11.35 6.27 -17.74
N ASP A 9 -11.40 6.91 -16.58
CA ASP A 9 -10.62 6.52 -15.44
C ASP A 9 -11.44 5.86 -14.32
N THR A 10 -12.73 6.08 -14.09
CA THR A 10 -13.51 5.13 -13.26
C THR A 10 -14.97 5.49 -13.22
N VAL A 11 -15.80 4.79 -13.98
CA VAL A 11 -17.17 4.47 -13.60
C VAL A 11 -17.66 3.33 -14.51
N PHE A 12 -18.19 2.24 -13.97
CA PHE A 12 -19.10 1.37 -14.74
C PHE A 12 -20.54 1.65 -14.33
N GLU A 13 -21.46 1.72 -15.31
CA GLU A 13 -22.88 2.01 -15.11
C GLU A 13 -23.70 0.72 -15.02
N ILE A 14 -24.52 0.59 -13.98
CA ILE A 14 -25.55 -0.45 -13.88
C ILE A 14 -26.86 0.25 -13.49
N ASP A 15 -27.91 0.08 -14.29
CA ASP A 15 -29.25 0.64 -14.08
C ASP A 15 -29.27 2.16 -13.80
N GLY A 16 -28.48 2.94 -14.56
CA GLY A 16 -28.40 4.40 -14.41
C GLY A 16 -27.61 4.85 -13.18
N LYS A 17 -26.96 3.94 -12.47
CA LYS A 17 -26.09 4.24 -11.32
C LYS A 17 -24.63 3.97 -11.64
N TYR A 18 -23.81 4.94 -11.26
CA TYR A 18 -22.39 5.01 -11.57
C TYR A 18 -21.54 4.47 -10.40
N TYR A 19 -20.76 3.41 -10.64
CA TYR A 19 -19.92 2.76 -9.63
C TYR A 19 -18.43 2.99 -9.91
N LYS A 20 -17.71 3.52 -8.92
CA LYS A 20 -16.27 3.80 -8.97
C LYS A 20 -15.52 2.58 -8.41
N ASN A 21 -14.67 1.92 -9.20
CA ASN A 21 -13.81 0.83 -8.72
C ASN A 21 -12.62 1.42 -7.95
N VAL A 22 -12.89 1.85 -6.70
CA VAL A 22 -11.88 2.36 -5.75
C VAL A 22 -11.78 1.51 -4.50
N GLU A 23 -12.75 0.64 -4.26
CA GLU A 23 -12.77 -0.24 -3.11
C GLU A 23 -12.25 -1.62 -3.51
N SER A 24 -11.16 -2.04 -2.85
CA SER A 24 -10.57 -3.38 -2.97
C SER A 24 -11.53 -4.50 -2.54
N VAL A 25 -12.57 -4.14 -1.77
CA VAL A 25 -13.56 -5.05 -1.19
C VAL A 25 -14.96 -4.48 -1.46
N VAL A 26 -15.75 -5.19 -2.25
CA VAL A 26 -17.17 -4.85 -2.46
C VAL A 26 -18.01 -5.70 -1.52
N ALA A 27 -18.66 -5.06 -0.55
CA ALA A 27 -19.62 -5.73 0.33
C ALA A 27 -20.97 -5.87 -0.39
N PHE A 28 -21.62 -7.03 -0.26
CA PHE A 28 -23.00 -7.18 -0.73
C PHE A 28 -23.94 -6.35 0.13
N ALA A 29 -25.09 -5.96 -0.42
CA ALA A 29 -26.05 -5.07 0.23
C ALA A 29 -26.58 -5.61 1.58
N ASP A 30 -26.49 -6.91 1.81
CA ASP A 30 -26.87 -7.58 3.06
C ASP A 30 -25.73 -7.63 4.11
N GLY A 31 -24.52 -7.18 3.76
CA GLY A 31 -23.33 -7.17 4.61
C GLY A 31 -22.78 -8.55 4.94
N ARG A 32 -23.31 -9.63 4.35
CA ARG A 32 -22.98 -11.02 4.74
C ARG A 32 -21.79 -11.61 4.01
N ALA A 33 -21.44 -11.03 2.87
CA ALA A 33 -20.28 -11.42 2.11
C ALA A 33 -19.62 -10.19 1.49
N ALA A 34 -18.35 -10.34 1.14
CA ALA A 34 -17.63 -9.34 0.37
C ALA A 34 -16.73 -10.04 -0.64
N LEU A 35 -16.64 -9.45 -1.83
CA LEU A 35 -15.75 -9.92 -2.88
C LEU A 35 -14.53 -9.02 -2.93
N ARG A 36 -13.36 -9.64 -2.96
CA ARG A 36 -12.13 -8.96 -3.38
C ARG A 36 -12.23 -8.72 -4.88
N ASN A 37 -11.78 -7.55 -5.34
CA ASN A 37 -11.56 -7.37 -6.77
C ASN A 37 -10.68 -8.53 -7.28
N PRO A 38 -11.11 -9.30 -8.30
CA PRO A 38 -10.32 -10.40 -8.80
C PRO A 38 -8.93 -9.89 -9.24
N PRO A 39 -7.85 -10.65 -9.00
CA PRO A 39 -6.53 -10.25 -9.46
C PRO A 39 -6.55 -10.12 -10.99
N VAL A 40 -6.28 -8.93 -11.50
CA VAL A 40 -6.11 -8.65 -12.92
C VAL A 40 -4.64 -8.35 -13.13
N PHE A 41 -3.96 -9.20 -13.91
CA PHE A 41 -2.57 -8.96 -14.32
C PHE A 41 -2.58 -8.20 -15.64
N LEU A 42 -1.71 -7.19 -15.75
CA LEU A 42 -1.55 -6.45 -16.99
C LEU A 42 -0.88 -7.30 -18.06
N THR A 43 -1.52 -7.41 -19.22
CA THR A 43 -0.94 -8.10 -20.39
C THR A 43 -0.45 -7.11 -21.44
N SER A 44 -0.91 -5.86 -21.41
CA SER A 44 -0.44 -4.77 -22.27
C SER A 44 -0.63 -3.41 -21.61
N THR A 45 0.27 -2.47 -21.89
CA THR A 45 0.15 -1.07 -21.47
C THR A 45 -1.01 -0.34 -22.14
N GLU A 46 -1.57 -0.90 -23.22
CA GLU A 46 -2.72 -0.33 -23.94
C GLU A 46 -4.08 -0.81 -23.41
N GLN A 47 -4.10 -1.71 -22.42
CA GLN A 47 -5.35 -2.18 -21.84
C GLN A 47 -6.13 -1.03 -21.15
N PRO A 48 -7.47 -1.02 -21.26
CA PRO A 48 -8.30 -0.07 -20.51
C PRO A 48 -8.00 -0.18 -19.00
N GLY A 49 -7.67 0.94 -18.37
CA GLY A 49 -7.32 0.99 -16.95
C GLY A 49 -5.88 0.58 -16.62
N ALA A 50 -5.02 0.31 -17.61
CA ALA A 50 -3.65 -0.16 -17.40
C ALA A 50 -2.84 0.74 -16.46
N THR A 51 -2.85 2.06 -16.65
CA THR A 51 -2.12 3.00 -15.79
C THR A 51 -2.48 2.87 -14.31
N ARG A 52 -3.76 2.64 -14.00
CA ARG A 52 -4.24 2.50 -12.62
C ARG A 52 -3.85 1.15 -12.04
N ALA A 53 -3.99 0.08 -12.82
CA ALA A 53 -3.54 -1.24 -12.41
C ALA A 53 -2.04 -1.25 -12.11
N VAL A 54 -1.20 -0.60 -12.94
CA VAL A 54 0.25 -0.45 -12.67
C VAL A 54 0.47 0.26 -11.34
N ALA A 55 -0.21 1.39 -11.11
CA ALA A 55 -0.05 2.14 -9.87
C ALA A 55 -0.41 1.29 -8.63
N HIS A 56 -1.52 0.54 -8.69
CA HIS A 56 -1.92 -0.35 -7.61
C HIS A 56 -0.98 -1.53 -7.41
N GLU A 57 -0.46 -2.13 -8.49
CA GLU A 57 0.54 -3.20 -8.40
C GLU A 57 1.84 -2.71 -7.75
N VAL A 58 2.30 -1.51 -8.13
CA VAL A 58 3.49 -0.88 -7.54
C VAL A 58 3.25 -0.58 -6.06
N GLU A 59 2.12 0.03 -5.71
CA GLU A 59 1.77 0.33 -4.32
C GLU A 59 1.68 -0.95 -3.47
N ALA A 60 1.02 -2.00 -3.97
CA ALA A 60 0.94 -3.29 -3.29
C ALA A 60 2.31 -3.95 -3.11
N LEU A 61 3.20 -3.85 -4.11
CA LEU A 61 4.57 -4.35 -3.99
C LEU A 61 5.36 -3.57 -2.95
N LEU A 62 5.25 -2.24 -2.95
CA LEU A 62 5.91 -1.38 -1.97
C LEU A 62 5.42 -1.70 -0.55
N ASP A 63 4.12 -1.85 -0.36
CA ASP A 63 3.53 -2.28 0.91
C ASP A 63 4.07 -3.65 1.33
N HIS A 64 4.13 -4.61 0.41
CA HIS A 64 4.69 -5.93 0.70
C HIS A 64 6.15 -5.86 1.14
N LEU A 65 6.98 -5.12 0.41
CA LEU A 65 8.40 -4.95 0.73
C LEU A 65 8.59 -4.21 2.05
N PHE A 66 7.79 -3.18 2.32
CA PHE A 66 7.86 -2.40 3.55
C PHE A 66 7.52 -3.24 4.77
N HIS A 67 6.46 -4.04 4.69
CA HIS A 67 6.00 -4.92 5.78
C HIS A 67 6.72 -6.27 5.85
N HIS A 68 7.71 -6.52 4.98
CA HIS A 68 8.48 -7.76 5.00
C HIS A 68 9.36 -7.83 6.26
N GLN A 69 9.39 -9.00 6.92
CA GLN A 69 10.04 -9.20 8.23
C GLN A 69 11.52 -8.82 8.27
N ASN A 70 12.22 -8.94 7.15
CA ASN A 70 13.65 -8.60 7.06
C ASN A 70 13.92 -7.10 6.83
N THR A 71 12.94 -6.36 6.32
CA THR A 71 13.10 -4.94 5.94
C THR A 71 13.55 -4.07 7.11
N PRO A 72 12.93 -4.16 8.31
CA PRO A 72 13.37 -3.39 9.47
C PRO A 72 14.85 -3.61 9.81
N VAL A 73 15.30 -4.87 9.88
CA VAL A 73 16.68 -5.21 10.29
C VAL A 73 17.70 -4.68 9.29
N PHE A 74 17.46 -4.88 8.00
CA PHE A 74 18.38 -4.43 6.95
C PHE A 74 18.49 -2.90 6.88
N ILE A 75 17.36 -2.20 6.96
CA ILE A 75 17.34 -0.73 6.91
C ILE A 75 17.94 -0.14 8.19
N CYS A 76 17.50 -0.57 9.38
CA CYS A 76 18.03 -0.04 10.65
C CYS A 76 19.54 -0.23 10.75
N LYS A 77 20.07 -1.40 10.42
CA LYS A 77 21.53 -1.64 10.47
C LYS A 77 22.29 -0.70 9.54
N ARG A 78 21.78 -0.48 8.32
CA ARG A 78 22.43 0.39 7.33
C ARG A 78 22.37 1.86 7.72
N LEU A 79 21.28 2.31 8.32
CA LEU A 79 21.14 3.67 8.84
C LEU A 79 22.06 3.90 10.04
N ILE A 80 22.11 2.97 10.99
CA ILE A 80 23.00 3.06 12.16
C ILE A 80 24.46 3.12 11.72
N GLN A 81 24.86 2.31 10.74
CA GLN A 81 26.24 2.32 10.24
C GLN A 81 26.60 3.60 9.46
N ARG A 82 25.63 4.26 8.83
CA ARG A 82 25.86 5.52 8.11
C ARG A 82 25.92 6.75 9.02
N PHE A 83 25.11 6.77 10.08
CA PHE A 83 24.90 7.98 10.88
C PHE A 83 25.28 7.85 12.36
N GLY A 84 25.53 6.64 12.85
CA GLY A 84 25.79 6.37 14.26
C GLY A 84 27.15 5.72 14.50
N THR A 85 27.22 4.40 14.37
CA THR A 85 28.40 3.60 14.70
C THR A 85 28.56 2.42 13.75
N SER A 86 29.80 2.13 13.37
CA SER A 86 30.14 1.01 12.48
C SER A 86 29.92 -0.36 13.14
N ASN A 87 30.00 -0.43 14.47
CA ASN A 87 29.82 -1.67 15.25
C ASN A 87 28.69 -1.53 16.28
N PRO A 88 27.41 -1.55 15.84
CA PRO A 88 26.30 -1.42 16.75
C PRO A 88 26.10 -2.69 17.60
N SER A 89 25.71 -2.50 18.85
CA SER A 89 25.35 -3.62 19.72
C SER A 89 24.04 -4.27 19.25
N ARG A 90 23.86 -5.56 19.53
CA ARG A 90 22.63 -6.29 19.19
C ARG A 90 21.38 -5.66 19.82
N ALA A 91 21.49 -5.18 21.06
CA ALA A 91 20.40 -4.50 21.75
C ALA A 91 20.00 -3.21 21.03
N TYR A 92 20.98 -2.41 20.59
CA TYR A 92 20.69 -1.17 19.90
C TYR A 92 19.99 -1.39 18.55
N VAL A 93 20.47 -2.36 17.76
CA VAL A 93 19.80 -2.74 16.50
C VAL A 93 18.36 -3.19 16.77
N ARG A 94 18.14 -3.98 17.83
CA ARG A 94 16.81 -4.48 18.19
C ARG A 94 15.85 -3.33 18.57
N SER A 95 16.28 -2.38 19.39
CA SER A 95 15.47 -1.20 19.72
C SER A 95 15.05 -0.41 18.48
N CYS A 96 15.94 -0.23 17.50
CA CYS A 96 15.61 0.45 16.26
C CYS A 96 14.62 -0.35 15.40
N VAL A 97 14.78 -1.67 15.33
CA VAL A 97 13.87 -2.56 14.60
C VAL A 97 12.46 -2.53 15.20
N ASP A 98 12.36 -2.62 16.53
CA ASP A 98 11.08 -2.56 17.24
C ASP A 98 10.40 -1.20 17.02
N ALA A 99 11.18 -0.11 17.08
CA ALA A 99 10.68 1.24 16.79
C ALA A 99 10.20 1.39 15.34
N PHE A 100 10.95 0.85 14.37
CA PHE A 100 10.56 0.87 12.96
C PHE A 100 9.26 0.11 12.73
N SER A 101 9.11 -1.09 13.30
CA SER A 101 7.93 -1.93 13.11
C SER A 101 6.68 -1.42 13.82
N THR A 102 6.82 -0.76 14.97
CA THR A 102 5.68 -0.28 15.77
C THR A 102 5.36 1.19 15.55
N GLY A 103 6.24 1.92 14.85
CA GLY A 103 6.16 3.38 14.73
C GLY A 103 6.30 4.10 16.07
N SER A 104 6.76 3.43 17.12
CA SER A 104 6.79 3.98 18.49
C SER A 104 8.13 3.75 19.17
N TYR A 105 8.61 4.76 19.88
CA TYR A 105 9.83 4.67 20.67
C TYR A 105 9.65 5.47 21.97
N ASP A 106 10.02 4.87 23.11
CA ASP A 106 9.97 5.51 24.42
C ASP A 106 8.59 6.13 24.75
N GLY A 107 7.52 5.39 24.44
CA GLY A 107 6.14 5.83 24.68
C GLY A 107 5.64 6.94 23.76
N LYS A 108 6.42 7.37 22.76
CA LYS A 108 6.01 8.31 21.72
C LYS A 108 5.77 7.58 20.41
N THR A 109 4.59 7.77 19.84
CA THR A 109 4.24 7.27 18.51
C THR A 109 4.53 8.35 17.47
N TYR A 110 5.20 7.96 16.39
CA TYR A 110 5.55 8.81 15.27
C TYR A 110 4.70 8.36 14.07
N SER A 111 3.65 9.11 13.78
CA SER A 111 2.94 9.02 12.50
C SER A 111 3.65 9.96 11.52
N GLY A 112 4.24 9.38 10.47
CA GLY A 112 4.83 10.16 9.37
C GLY A 112 3.81 11.01 8.64
#